data_AF-A0A2N3AX69-F1
#
_entry.id   AF-A0A2N3AX69-F1
#
_cell.length_a   1.000
_cell.length_b   1.000
_cell.length_c   1.000
_cell.angle_alpha   90.00
_cell.angle_beta   90.00
_cell.angle_gamma   90.00
#
_symmetry.space_group_name_H-M   'P 1'
#
loop_
_entity.id
_entity.type
_entity.pdbx_description
1 polymer ?
#
loop_
_entity_poly.entity_id
_entity_poly.type
_entity_poly.pdbx_seq_one_letter_code
_entity_poly.pdbx_strand_id
1 'polypeptide(L)'
;MEYTPISPFMRPISHAHLRVVERPEVSVPGKPINKWELLRELSKAQAAFGVTERDLTVMQGLLSFFPDDALGGNAEMVVFPSNKAICERLNGMPCSTMRRHIARLVDAGLLMRRDSPNGKRYVRKHGEERVAFGFDLSPLYCRSEEVARAAEAVREAEDRVRRLREVVSLMRRDLAALAEFGEEIQPGLGLWDQFRDKAVLTARALRRKLTLEELSAYRTDLEALLDRARNVIDGPETEEMNTNDASFERHHHNSNKESIDLEPALEKGGAAAAAP
;
A
#
# COMPACT_ATOMS: atom_id res chain seq x y z
N MET A 1 -33.50 24.78 -2.16
CA MET A 1 -34.43 23.61 -2.24
C MET A 1 -34.68 23.09 -0.81
N GLU A 2 -35.92 23.08 -0.30
CA GLU A 2 -36.18 22.87 1.14
C GLU A 2 -36.06 21.41 1.63
N TYR A 3 -36.11 20.42 0.73
CA TYR A 3 -36.05 19.00 1.09
C TYR A 3 -35.22 18.19 0.08
N THR A 4 -34.33 17.33 0.59
CA THR A 4 -33.58 16.34 -0.21
C THR A 4 -34.10 14.95 0.13
N PRO A 5 -34.69 14.21 -0.83
CA PRO A 5 -35.20 12.86 -0.57
C PRO A 5 -34.09 11.90 -0.14
N ILE A 6 -34.38 11.09 0.88
CA ILE A 6 -33.51 10.00 1.33
C ILE A 6 -33.63 8.78 0.39
N SER A 7 -34.83 8.58 -0.18
CA SER A 7 -35.12 7.51 -1.11
C SER A 7 -34.47 7.78 -2.48
N PRO A 8 -33.82 6.78 -3.10
CA PRO A 8 -33.25 6.93 -4.43
C PRO A 8 -34.35 6.99 -5.50
N PHE A 9 -34.11 7.75 -6.57
CA PHE A 9 -35.08 7.87 -7.67
C PHE A 9 -35.27 6.54 -8.40
N MET A 10 -36.51 6.03 -8.42
CA MET A 10 -36.94 4.80 -9.10
C MET A 10 -36.11 3.55 -8.74
N ARG A 11 -35.65 3.47 -7.48
CA ARG A 11 -34.84 2.36 -6.95
C ARG A 11 -35.30 2.01 -5.53
N PRO A 12 -35.08 0.76 -5.07
CA PRO A 12 -35.34 0.41 -3.68
C PRO A 12 -34.37 1.14 -2.74
N ILE A 13 -34.86 1.50 -1.56
CA ILE A 13 -34.02 2.02 -0.48
C ILE A 13 -33.15 0.88 0.09
N SER A 14 -31.94 1.21 0.52
CA SER A 14 -31.01 0.27 1.16
C SER A 14 -30.40 0.92 2.40
N HIS A 15 -29.77 0.12 3.28
CA HIS A 15 -29.08 0.64 4.47
C HIS A 15 -28.02 1.70 4.15
N ALA A 16 -27.37 1.63 2.99
CA ALA A 16 -26.41 2.65 2.56
C ALA A 16 -27.04 4.04 2.44
N HIS A 17 -28.31 4.12 2.02
CA HIS A 17 -29.04 5.40 1.94
C HIS A 17 -29.39 5.96 3.32
N LEU A 18 -29.61 5.08 4.31
CA LEU A 18 -29.93 5.49 5.69
C LEU A 18 -28.69 5.98 6.44
N ARG A 19 -27.52 5.37 6.24
CA ARG A 19 -26.23 5.81 6.81
C ARG A 19 -25.83 7.23 6.39
N VAL A 20 -26.32 7.67 5.23
CA VAL A 20 -26.03 8.97 4.64
C VAL A 20 -26.88 10.11 5.24
N VAL A 21 -27.97 9.79 5.94
CA VAL A 21 -28.81 10.78 6.64
C VAL A 21 -28.04 11.45 7.78
N GLU A 22 -27.08 10.75 8.36
CA GLU A 22 -26.00 11.31 9.16
C GLU A 22 -25.01 12.03 8.21
N ARG A 23 -25.47 13.15 7.61
CA ARG A 23 -24.53 14.12 7.06
C ARG A 23 -23.54 14.43 8.19
N PRO A 24 -22.22 14.43 7.93
CA PRO A 24 -21.33 15.20 8.77
C PRO A 24 -21.88 16.63 8.72
N GLU A 25 -22.49 17.09 9.80
CA GLU A 25 -22.85 18.50 9.96
C GLU A 25 -21.58 19.28 9.64
N VAL A 26 -21.66 20.14 8.61
CA VAL A 26 -20.64 21.09 8.17
C VAL A 26 -19.22 20.58 8.47
N SER A 27 -18.68 19.78 7.53
CA SER A 27 -17.25 19.42 7.54
C SER A 27 -16.44 20.64 7.97
N VAL A 28 -15.80 20.53 9.13
CA VAL A 28 -14.66 21.37 9.48
C VAL A 28 -13.79 21.46 8.21
N PRO A 29 -13.28 22.64 7.82
CA PRO A 29 -12.41 22.75 6.65
C PRO A 29 -11.21 21.83 6.83
N GLY A 30 -11.36 20.59 6.38
CA GLY A 30 -10.30 19.60 6.44
C GLY A 30 -9.24 20.04 5.44
N LYS A 31 -8.01 19.63 5.70
CA LYS A 31 -6.91 19.84 4.77
C LYS A 31 -7.33 19.33 3.37
N PRO A 32 -7.03 20.07 2.28
CA PRO A 32 -7.23 19.54 0.94
C PRO A 32 -6.40 18.26 0.74
N ILE A 33 -7.00 17.23 0.14
CA ILE A 33 -6.38 15.91 -0.07
C ILE A 33 -6.29 15.61 -1.55
N ASN A 34 -5.12 15.17 -2.01
CA ASN A 34 -4.96 14.80 -3.41
C ASN A 34 -5.79 13.55 -3.74
N LYS A 35 -6.71 13.66 -4.72
CA LYS A 35 -7.65 12.59 -5.10
C LYS A 35 -6.95 11.34 -5.62
N TRP A 36 -5.80 11.49 -6.28
CA TRP A 36 -5.04 10.38 -6.84
C TRP A 36 -4.23 9.66 -5.77
N GLU A 37 -3.72 10.39 -4.79
CA GLU A 37 -3.11 9.79 -3.60
C GLU A 37 -4.13 9.01 -2.78
N LEU A 38 -5.29 9.60 -2.52
CA LEU A 38 -6.38 8.92 -1.83
C LEU A 38 -6.84 7.65 -2.57
N LEU A 39 -6.91 7.68 -3.91
CA LEU A 39 -7.23 6.50 -4.72
C LEU A 39 -6.14 5.41 -4.59
N ARG A 40 -4.86 5.76 -4.51
CA ARG A 40 -3.77 4.79 -4.30
C ARG A 40 -3.86 4.16 -2.92
N GLU A 41 -4.11 4.95 -1.88
CA GLU A 41 -4.30 4.43 -0.52
C GLU A 41 -5.53 3.52 -0.45
N LEU A 42 -6.64 3.92 -1.09
CA LEU A 42 -7.83 3.09 -1.19
C LEU A 42 -7.57 1.78 -1.96
N SER A 43 -6.72 1.82 -2.99
CA SER A 43 -6.30 0.61 -3.72
C SER A 43 -5.52 -0.35 -2.83
N LYS A 44 -4.60 0.18 -2.01
CA LYS A 44 -3.86 -0.61 -1.01
C LYS A 44 -4.79 -1.22 0.03
N ALA A 45 -5.82 -0.48 0.44
CA ALA A 45 -6.78 -0.87 1.47
C ALA A 45 -8.07 -1.52 0.93
N GLN A 46 -8.19 -1.83 -0.37
CA GLN A 46 -9.47 -2.14 -1.01
C GLN A 46 -10.28 -3.27 -0.33
N ALA A 47 -9.58 -4.26 0.24
CA ALA A 47 -10.18 -5.36 0.96
C ALA A 47 -10.93 -4.90 2.23
N ALA A 48 -10.41 -3.91 2.95
CA ALA A 48 -11.04 -3.36 4.15
C ALA A 48 -12.37 -2.64 3.83
N PHE A 49 -12.51 -2.15 2.60
CA PHE A 49 -13.72 -1.46 2.14
C PHE A 49 -14.67 -2.36 1.35
N GLY A 50 -14.35 -3.64 1.17
CA GLY A 50 -15.19 -4.59 0.42
C GLY A 50 -15.33 -4.23 -1.07
N VAL A 51 -14.36 -3.50 -1.62
CA VAL A 51 -14.36 -3.08 -3.03
C VAL A 51 -13.30 -3.83 -3.83
N THR A 52 -13.55 -3.96 -5.13
CA THR A 52 -12.67 -4.64 -6.07
C THR A 52 -11.90 -3.64 -6.93
N GLU A 53 -10.83 -4.10 -7.58
CA GLU A 53 -10.06 -3.31 -8.54
C GLU A 53 -10.94 -2.72 -9.65
N ARG A 54 -11.99 -3.44 -10.08
CA ARG A 54 -12.95 -2.91 -11.06
C ARG A 54 -13.83 -1.81 -10.49
N ASP A 55 -14.18 -1.87 -9.22
CA ASP A 55 -14.89 -0.77 -8.55
C ASP A 55 -13.97 0.47 -8.47
N LEU A 56 -12.69 0.28 -8.16
CA LEU A 56 -11.70 1.36 -8.13
C LEU A 56 -11.43 1.97 -9.51
N THR A 57 -11.46 1.16 -10.57
CA THR A 57 -11.37 1.67 -11.95
C THR A 57 -12.53 2.62 -12.24
N VAL A 58 -13.75 2.30 -11.79
CA VAL A 58 -14.91 3.18 -11.93
C VAL A 58 -14.77 4.44 -11.06
N MET A 59 -14.27 4.30 -9.83
CA MET A 59 -13.96 5.45 -8.97
C MET A 59 -12.94 6.39 -9.63
N GLN A 60 -11.85 5.86 -10.21
CA GLN A 60 -10.86 6.61 -10.97
C GLN A 60 -11.50 7.40 -12.12
N GLY A 61 -12.39 6.74 -12.88
CA GLY A 61 -13.16 7.38 -13.94
C GLY A 61 -14.00 8.54 -13.42
N LEU A 62 -14.69 8.38 -12.28
CA LEU A 62 -15.49 9.45 -11.66
C LEU A 62 -14.60 10.61 -11.16
N LEU A 63 -13.50 10.32 -10.47
CA LEU A 63 -12.54 11.32 -9.99
C LEU A 63 -11.92 12.15 -11.14
N SER A 64 -11.78 11.55 -12.31
CA SER A 64 -11.27 12.24 -13.50
C SER A 64 -12.23 13.27 -14.11
N PHE A 65 -13.49 13.32 -13.66
CA PHE A 65 -14.45 14.38 -13.99
C PHE A 65 -14.48 15.51 -12.95
N PHE A 66 -13.79 15.33 -11.81
CA PHE A 66 -13.62 16.38 -10.83
C PHE A 66 -12.46 17.29 -11.28
N PRO A 67 -12.66 18.62 -11.40
CA PRO A 67 -11.72 19.52 -12.07
C PRO A 67 -10.40 19.65 -11.31
N ASP A 68 -10.45 19.75 -9.99
CA ASP A 68 -9.28 19.96 -9.15
C ASP A 68 -8.65 18.63 -8.73
N ASP A 69 -7.34 18.62 -8.49
CA ASP A 69 -6.68 17.44 -7.95
C ASP A 69 -6.87 17.29 -6.44
N ALA A 70 -7.23 18.38 -5.75
CA ALA A 70 -7.52 18.38 -4.32
C ALA A 70 -9.01 18.25 -4.04
N LEU A 71 -9.39 17.26 -3.24
CA LEU A 71 -10.70 17.16 -2.61
C LEU A 71 -10.72 17.97 -1.30
N GLY A 72 -11.85 18.58 -0.99
CA GLY A 72 -12.03 19.49 0.15
C GLY A 72 -11.97 20.98 -0.24
N GLY A 73 -12.00 21.86 0.76
CA GLY A 73 -11.84 23.32 0.55
C GLY A 73 -13.07 24.03 -0.01
N ASN A 74 -14.23 23.93 0.65
CA ASN A 74 -15.51 24.59 0.30
C ASN A 74 -16.07 24.30 -1.11
N ALA A 75 -15.42 23.44 -1.90
CA ALA A 75 -15.88 23.04 -3.21
C ALA A 75 -17.03 22.01 -3.11
N GLU A 76 -18.09 22.20 -3.91
CA GLU A 76 -19.13 21.18 -4.09
C GLU A 76 -18.52 19.98 -4.84
N MET A 77 -18.28 18.87 -4.13
CA MET A 77 -17.62 17.67 -4.65
C MET A 77 -18.55 16.75 -5.45
N VAL A 78 -19.45 17.35 -6.25
CA VAL A 78 -20.45 16.62 -7.03
C VAL A 78 -20.10 16.64 -8.51
N VAL A 79 -19.86 15.46 -9.09
CA VAL A 79 -19.62 15.29 -10.52
C VAL A 79 -20.89 14.79 -11.21
N PHE A 80 -21.20 15.31 -12.40
CA PHE A 80 -22.44 15.01 -13.11
C PHE A 80 -22.22 14.48 -14.55
N PRO A 81 -21.27 13.56 -14.80
CA PRO A 81 -21.05 13.02 -16.14
C PRO A 81 -22.22 12.16 -16.63
N SER A 82 -22.49 12.21 -17.94
CA SER A 82 -23.46 11.33 -18.58
C SER A 82 -22.98 9.86 -18.54
N ASN A 83 -23.90 8.90 -18.59
CA ASN A 83 -23.50 7.49 -18.63
C ASN A 83 -22.57 7.19 -19.83
N LYS A 84 -22.80 7.82 -20.98
CA LYS A 84 -21.96 7.70 -22.17
C LYS A 84 -20.54 8.18 -21.89
N ALA A 85 -20.39 9.38 -21.31
CA ALA A 85 -19.09 9.95 -20.98
C ALA A 85 -18.31 9.08 -19.98
N ILE A 86 -18.99 8.53 -18.95
CA ILE A 86 -18.35 7.59 -18.00
C ILE A 86 -17.86 6.34 -18.74
N CYS A 87 -18.71 5.72 -19.56
CA CYS A 87 -18.33 4.54 -20.33
C CYS A 87 -17.15 4.81 -21.27
N GLU A 88 -17.13 5.95 -21.97
CA GLU A 88 -16.01 6.37 -22.82
C GLU A 88 -14.71 6.54 -22.02
N ARG A 89 -14.77 7.21 -20.86
CA ARG A 89 -13.62 7.38 -19.96
C ARG A 89 -13.10 6.04 -19.42
N LEU A 90 -13.98 5.05 -19.28
CA LEU A 90 -13.67 3.69 -18.84
C LEU A 90 -13.38 2.74 -20.01
N ASN A 91 -12.81 3.25 -21.10
CA ASN A 91 -12.40 2.47 -22.28
C ASN A 91 -13.53 1.61 -22.87
N GLY A 92 -14.76 2.15 -22.92
CA GLY A 92 -15.92 1.47 -23.50
C GLY A 92 -16.59 0.45 -22.57
N MET A 93 -16.36 0.52 -21.26
CA MET A 93 -17.04 -0.36 -20.29
C MET A 93 -18.57 -0.37 -20.51
N PRO A 94 -19.22 -1.55 -20.61
CA PRO A 94 -20.67 -1.63 -20.78
C PRO A 94 -21.43 -0.91 -19.69
N CYS A 95 -22.50 -0.21 -20.06
CA CYS A 95 -23.23 0.66 -19.13
C CYS A 95 -23.85 -0.11 -17.95
N SER A 96 -24.32 -1.34 -18.16
CA SER A 96 -24.81 -2.22 -17.09
C SER A 96 -23.72 -2.57 -16.07
N THR A 97 -22.53 -2.92 -16.57
CA THR A 97 -21.34 -3.20 -15.75
C THR A 97 -20.91 -1.98 -14.94
N MET A 98 -20.78 -0.83 -15.58
CA MET A 98 -20.45 0.43 -14.91
C MET A 98 -21.45 0.75 -13.80
N ARG A 99 -22.76 0.65 -14.06
CA ARG A 99 -23.79 0.93 -13.04
C ARG A 99 -23.72 0.00 -11.85
N ARG A 100 -23.42 -1.28 -12.07
CA ARG A 100 -23.21 -2.28 -11.01
C ARG A 100 -22.04 -1.89 -10.10
N HIS A 101 -20.92 -1.48 -10.68
CA HIS A 101 -19.75 -1.04 -9.91
C HIS A 101 -20.02 0.26 -9.15
N ILE A 102 -20.74 1.22 -9.74
CA ILE A 102 -21.18 2.41 -9.00
C ILE A 102 -22.09 2.04 -7.83
N ALA A 103 -23.01 1.07 -7.99
CA ALA A 103 -23.85 0.61 -6.88
C ALA A 103 -23.00 0.05 -5.73
N ARG A 104 -21.97 -0.75 -6.02
CA ARG A 104 -21.03 -1.26 -5.01
C ARG A 104 -20.27 -0.15 -4.29
N LEU A 105 -19.82 0.88 -5.00
CA LEU A 105 -19.16 2.04 -4.38
C LEU A 105 -20.11 2.81 -3.46
N VAL A 106 -21.39 2.88 -3.80
CA VAL A 106 -22.44 3.47 -2.95
C VAL A 106 -22.71 2.61 -1.72
N ASP A 107 -22.85 1.30 -1.90
CA ASP A 107 -23.08 0.36 -0.80
C ASP A 107 -21.88 0.32 0.17
N ALA A 108 -20.66 0.47 -0.34
CA ALA A 108 -19.44 0.60 0.45
C ALA A 108 -19.33 1.96 1.16
N GLY A 109 -20.22 2.92 0.90
CA GLY A 109 -20.21 4.26 1.51
C GLY A 109 -19.02 5.13 1.04
N LEU A 110 -18.47 4.86 -0.14
CA LEU A 110 -17.39 5.65 -0.74
C LEU A 110 -17.92 6.67 -1.76
N LEU A 111 -19.19 6.54 -2.16
CA LEU A 111 -19.84 7.38 -3.13
C LEU A 111 -21.29 7.60 -2.73
N MET A 112 -21.85 8.77 -3.03
CA MET A 112 -23.27 9.02 -2.86
C MET A 112 -23.91 9.47 -4.18
N ARG A 113 -25.18 9.14 -4.37
CA ARG A 113 -25.96 9.59 -5.52
C ARG A 113 -26.88 10.72 -5.09
N ARG A 114 -26.69 11.89 -5.69
CA ARG A 114 -27.60 13.03 -5.58
C ARG A 114 -28.56 13.01 -6.76
N ASP A 115 -29.68 12.32 -6.58
CA ASP A 115 -30.68 12.16 -7.65
C ASP A 115 -31.51 13.44 -7.83
N SER A 116 -31.76 13.82 -9.08
CA SER A 116 -32.72 14.88 -9.38
C SER A 116 -34.15 14.33 -9.41
N PRO A 117 -35.19 15.20 -9.34
CA PRO A 117 -36.58 14.79 -9.47
C PRO A 117 -36.90 14.04 -10.78
N ASN A 118 -36.10 14.24 -11.83
CA ASN A 118 -36.29 13.61 -13.13
C ASN A 118 -35.28 12.49 -13.41
N GLY A 119 -34.46 12.11 -12.42
CA GLY A 119 -33.40 11.09 -12.56
C GLY A 119 -32.23 11.48 -13.47
N LYS A 120 -32.19 12.72 -13.98
CA LYS A 120 -31.08 13.26 -14.79
C LYS A 120 -29.98 13.86 -13.90
N ARG A 121 -28.75 13.93 -14.43
CA ARG A 121 -27.61 14.59 -13.76
C ARG A 121 -27.38 15.94 -14.40
N TYR A 122 -27.44 17.01 -13.61
CA TYR A 122 -27.29 18.39 -14.07
C TYR A 122 -27.08 19.33 -12.88
N VAL A 123 -26.65 20.55 -13.16
CA VAL A 123 -26.62 21.65 -12.19
C VAL A 123 -27.83 22.54 -12.44
N ARG A 124 -28.60 22.83 -11.38
CA ARG A 124 -29.65 23.85 -11.40
C ARG A 124 -29.12 25.12 -10.74
N LYS A 125 -29.32 26.27 -11.37
CA LYS A 125 -29.09 27.59 -10.75
C LYS A 125 -30.43 28.26 -10.53
N HIS A 126 -30.66 28.82 -9.35
CA HIS A 126 -31.83 29.62 -9.03
C HIS A 126 -31.39 30.85 -8.22
N GLY A 127 -31.25 32.00 -8.89
CA GLY A 127 -30.55 33.15 -8.31
C GLY A 127 -29.08 32.81 -8.02
N GLU A 128 -28.64 33.06 -6.78
CA GLU A 128 -27.29 32.70 -6.30
C GLU A 128 -27.19 31.23 -5.87
N GLU A 129 -28.31 30.53 -5.66
CA GLU A 129 -28.30 29.13 -5.22
C GLU A 129 -27.93 28.21 -6.40
N ARG A 130 -26.86 27.43 -6.22
CA ARG A 130 -26.40 26.40 -7.15
C ARG A 130 -26.59 25.02 -6.51
N VAL A 131 -27.34 24.15 -7.18
CA VAL A 131 -27.60 22.77 -6.73
C VAL A 131 -27.14 21.78 -7.80
N ALA A 132 -26.17 20.92 -7.48
CA ALA A 132 -25.73 19.85 -8.39
C ALA A 132 -26.38 18.50 -8.08
N PHE A 133 -26.90 17.86 -9.14
CA PHE A 133 -27.41 16.49 -9.12
C PHE A 133 -26.46 15.57 -9.91
N GLY A 134 -25.94 14.52 -9.26
CA GLY A 134 -24.86 13.70 -9.79
C GLY A 134 -24.33 12.69 -8.78
N PHE A 135 -23.02 12.45 -8.84
CA PHE A 135 -22.27 11.62 -7.90
C PHE A 135 -21.49 12.51 -6.95
N ASP A 136 -21.77 12.36 -5.66
CA ASP A 136 -21.15 13.11 -4.59
C ASP A 136 -19.96 12.32 -4.03
N LEU A 137 -18.77 12.93 -4.14
CA LEU A 137 -17.48 12.38 -3.71
C LEU A 137 -17.16 12.73 -2.24
N SER A 138 -18.00 13.50 -1.56
CA SER A 138 -17.78 13.89 -0.16
C SER A 138 -17.58 12.69 0.77
N PRO A 139 -18.28 11.55 0.63
CA PRO A 139 -18.03 10.38 1.47
C PRO A 139 -16.60 9.84 1.36
N LEU A 140 -16.02 9.83 0.16
CA LEU A 140 -14.63 9.42 -0.05
C LEU A 140 -13.67 10.36 0.69
N TYR A 141 -13.90 11.67 0.58
CA TYR A 141 -13.10 12.69 1.27
C TYR A 141 -13.22 12.57 2.81
N CYS A 142 -14.43 12.45 3.34
CA CYS A 142 -14.65 12.35 4.80
C CYS A 142 -14.01 11.11 5.42
N ARG A 143 -13.81 10.05 4.63
CA ARG A 143 -13.20 8.79 5.05
C ARG A 143 -11.73 8.68 4.70
N SER A 144 -11.09 9.77 4.27
CA SER A 144 -9.68 9.74 3.85
C SER A 144 -8.73 9.24 4.94
N GLU A 145 -8.95 9.63 6.19
CA GLU A 145 -8.14 9.18 7.33
C GLU A 145 -8.37 7.70 7.66
N GLU A 146 -9.61 7.21 7.50
CA GLU A 146 -9.92 5.78 7.61
C GLU A 146 -9.17 4.99 6.54
N VAL A 147 -9.20 5.48 5.30
CA VAL A 147 -8.48 4.88 4.17
C VAL A 147 -6.98 4.84 4.42
N ALA A 148 -6.38 5.96 4.85
CA ALA A 148 -4.95 6.04 5.14
C ALA A 148 -4.52 5.07 6.26
N ARG A 149 -5.29 5.00 7.36
CA ARG A 149 -5.01 4.04 8.45
C ARG A 149 -5.12 2.59 7.98
N ALA A 150 -6.12 2.27 7.17
CA ALA A 150 -6.28 0.92 6.64
C ALA A 150 -5.14 0.55 5.67
N ALA A 151 -4.70 1.48 4.83
CA ALA A 151 -3.57 1.28 3.92
C ALA A 151 -2.25 1.08 4.68
N GLU A 152 -2.05 1.83 5.76
CA GLU A 152 -0.87 1.68 6.62
C GLU A 152 -0.86 0.33 7.33
N ALA A 153 -2.00 -0.11 7.87
CA ALA A 153 -2.11 -1.44 8.48
C ALA A 153 -1.74 -2.57 7.49
N VAL A 154 -2.09 -2.43 6.21
CA VAL A 154 -1.69 -3.38 5.16
C VAL A 154 -0.18 -3.34 4.93
N ARG A 155 0.43 -2.14 4.84
CA ARG A 155 1.89 -1.99 4.69
C ARG A 155 2.64 -2.60 5.87
N GLU A 156 2.21 -2.33 7.09
CA GLU A 156 2.81 -2.92 8.29
C GLU A 156 2.73 -4.45 8.29
N ALA A 157 1.59 -5.03 7.88
CA ALA A 157 1.44 -6.48 7.82
C ALA A 157 2.38 -7.10 6.78
N GLU A 158 2.50 -6.49 5.59
CA GLU A 158 3.44 -6.92 4.56
C GLU A 158 4.90 -6.81 5.01
N ASP A 159 5.25 -5.72 5.70
CA ASP A 159 6.59 -5.50 6.22
C ASP A 159 6.95 -6.50 7.32
N ARG A 160 6.01 -6.87 8.20
CA ARG A 160 6.21 -7.94 9.20
C ARG A 160 6.56 -9.27 8.50
N VAL A 161 5.80 -9.63 7.47
CA VAL A 161 6.07 -10.84 6.66
C VAL A 161 7.44 -10.75 5.98
N ARG A 162 7.79 -9.59 5.39
CA ARG A 162 9.09 -9.37 4.73
C ARG A 162 10.25 -9.54 5.72
N ARG A 163 10.21 -8.86 6.86
CA ARG A 163 11.25 -8.94 7.90
C ARG A 163 11.43 -10.36 8.44
N LEU A 164 10.32 -11.04 8.75
CA LEU A 164 10.40 -12.40 9.27
C LEU A 164 10.98 -13.38 8.23
N ARG A 165 10.64 -13.19 6.95
CA ARG A 165 11.20 -13.97 5.86
C ARG A 165 12.71 -13.75 5.68
N GLU A 166 13.18 -12.52 5.86
CA GLU A 166 14.61 -12.20 5.86
C GLU A 166 15.33 -12.92 7.01
N VAL A 167 14.77 -12.87 8.24
CA VAL A 167 15.29 -13.59 9.40
C VAL A 167 15.38 -15.10 9.13
N VAL A 168 14.30 -15.74 8.67
CA VAL A 168 14.29 -17.17 8.33
C VAL A 168 15.32 -17.50 7.24
N SER A 169 15.52 -16.60 6.28
CA SER A 169 16.52 -16.76 5.21
C SER A 169 17.96 -16.72 5.73
N LEU A 170 18.24 -15.85 6.71
CA LEU A 170 19.54 -15.76 7.39
C LEU A 170 19.79 -17.00 8.26
N MET A 171 18.86 -17.33 9.16
CA MET A 171 18.96 -18.51 10.04
C MET A 171 19.18 -19.81 9.27
N ARG A 172 18.52 -19.97 8.12
CA ARG A 172 18.72 -21.11 7.23
C ARG A 172 20.14 -21.14 6.65
N ARG A 173 20.74 -20.00 6.32
CA ARG A 173 22.14 -19.93 5.86
C ARG A 173 23.08 -20.31 6.99
N ASP A 174 22.82 -19.80 8.20
CA ASP A 174 23.62 -20.12 9.39
C ASP A 174 23.55 -21.62 9.69
N LEU A 175 22.38 -22.24 9.58
CA LEU A 175 22.21 -23.67 9.79
C LEU A 175 23.03 -24.50 8.79
N ALA A 176 23.07 -24.08 7.52
CA ALA A 176 23.89 -24.75 6.51
C ALA A 176 25.39 -24.58 6.82
N ALA A 177 25.83 -23.38 7.19
CA ALA A 177 27.22 -23.10 7.52
C ALA A 177 27.68 -23.86 8.77
N LEU A 178 26.86 -23.93 9.82
CA LEU A 178 27.15 -24.71 11.02
C LEU A 178 27.20 -26.21 10.72
N ALA A 179 26.39 -26.70 9.78
CA ALA A 179 26.44 -28.11 9.37
C ALA A 179 27.71 -28.45 8.57
N GLU A 180 28.21 -27.52 7.76
CA GLU A 180 29.50 -27.67 7.07
C GLU A 180 30.66 -27.65 8.07
N PHE A 181 30.71 -26.63 8.92
CA PHE A 181 31.75 -26.49 9.95
C PHE A 181 31.73 -27.65 10.96
N GLY A 182 30.55 -28.05 11.42
CA GLY A 182 30.36 -29.16 12.36
C GLY A 182 30.87 -30.50 11.80
N GLU A 183 30.68 -30.76 10.51
CA GLU A 183 31.21 -31.95 9.84
C GLU A 183 32.75 -31.93 9.77
N GLU A 184 33.35 -30.77 9.55
CA GLU A 184 34.81 -30.62 9.51
C GLU A 184 35.47 -30.91 10.87
N ILE A 185 34.89 -30.40 11.96
CA ILE A 185 35.45 -30.58 13.31
C ILE A 185 35.06 -31.92 13.94
N GLN A 186 33.88 -32.44 13.63
CA GLN A 186 33.31 -33.65 14.21
C GLN A 186 32.61 -34.49 13.12
N PRO A 187 33.39 -35.22 12.30
CA PRO A 187 32.88 -35.94 11.15
C PRO A 187 32.05 -37.16 11.53
N GLY A 188 31.14 -37.55 10.64
CA GLY A 188 30.39 -38.81 10.73
C GLY A 188 29.16 -38.77 11.63
N LEU A 189 28.78 -37.59 12.14
CA LEU A 189 27.50 -37.39 12.81
C LEU A 189 26.39 -37.14 11.78
N GLY A 190 25.47 -38.10 11.62
CA GLY A 190 24.32 -37.97 10.70
C GLY A 190 23.34 -36.83 11.03
N LEU A 191 23.59 -36.05 12.09
CA LEU A 191 22.85 -34.82 12.37
C LEU A 191 23.24 -33.68 11.40
N TRP A 192 24.48 -33.65 10.91
CA TRP A 192 24.93 -32.64 9.95
C TRP A 192 24.18 -32.77 8.62
N ASP A 193 23.94 -33.99 8.15
CA ASP A 193 23.07 -34.26 7.00
C ASP A 193 21.65 -33.75 7.23
N GLN A 194 21.08 -33.99 8.41
CA GLN A 194 19.72 -33.52 8.75
C GLN A 194 19.64 -31.98 8.70
N PHE A 195 20.68 -31.28 9.17
CA PHE A 195 20.72 -29.81 9.12
C PHE A 195 20.85 -29.28 7.69
N ARG A 196 21.73 -29.89 6.87
CA ARG A 196 21.83 -29.56 5.43
C ARG A 196 20.50 -29.76 4.72
N ASP A 197 19.86 -30.91 4.90
CA ASP A 197 18.56 -31.22 4.31
C ASP A 197 17.50 -30.21 4.73
N LYS A 198 17.46 -29.87 6.02
CA LYS A 198 16.52 -28.87 6.52
C LYS A 198 16.76 -27.49 5.91
N ALA A 199 18.01 -27.08 5.78
CA ALA A 199 18.36 -25.81 5.15
C ALA A 199 17.91 -25.78 3.68
N VAL A 200 18.07 -26.88 2.94
CA VAL A 200 17.60 -27.01 1.54
C VAL A 200 16.08 -26.98 1.45
N LEU A 201 15.37 -27.74 2.29
CA LEU A 201 13.91 -27.76 2.30
C LEU A 201 13.32 -26.39 2.65
N THR A 202 13.91 -25.70 3.61
CA THR A 202 13.50 -24.34 3.97
C THR A 202 13.77 -23.36 2.83
N ALA A 203 14.90 -23.48 2.11
CA ALA A 203 15.18 -22.64 0.94
C ALA A 203 14.11 -22.82 -0.16
N ARG A 204 13.66 -24.05 -0.39
CA ARG A 204 12.59 -24.37 -1.33
C ARG A 204 11.25 -23.78 -0.86
N ALA A 205 10.92 -23.93 0.42
CA ALA A 205 9.72 -23.37 1.01
C ALA A 205 9.68 -21.83 0.93
N LEU A 206 10.82 -21.17 1.12
CA LEU A 206 10.93 -19.73 0.91
C LEU A 206 10.74 -19.29 -0.55
N ARG A 207 10.67 -20.16 -1.57
CA ARG A 207 10.35 -19.71 -2.95
C ARG A 207 8.88 -19.39 -3.17
N ARG A 208 7.98 -19.89 -2.31
CA ARG A 208 6.54 -19.60 -2.34
C ARG A 208 6.17 -18.43 -1.43
N LYS A 209 4.94 -17.93 -1.60
CA LYS A 209 4.31 -16.98 -0.68
C LYS A 209 3.90 -17.74 0.57
N LEU A 210 4.50 -17.36 1.70
CA LEU A 210 4.22 -17.94 3.02
C LEU A 210 3.44 -16.96 3.87
N THR A 211 2.55 -17.46 4.71
CA THR A 211 1.87 -16.64 5.72
C THR A 211 2.81 -16.30 6.87
N LEU A 212 2.39 -15.35 7.72
CA LEU A 212 3.15 -14.98 8.91
C LEU A 212 3.29 -16.17 9.86
N GLU A 213 2.25 -16.99 10.00
CA GLU A 213 2.21 -18.19 10.84
C GLU A 213 3.16 -19.26 10.31
N GLU A 214 3.15 -19.53 9.00
CA GLU A 214 4.09 -20.47 8.37
C GLU A 214 5.54 -20.02 8.58
N LEU A 215 5.84 -18.74 8.38
CA LEU A 215 7.18 -18.19 8.61
C LEU A 215 7.60 -18.26 10.09
N SER A 216 6.66 -18.06 11.02
CA SER A 216 6.92 -18.15 12.46
C SER A 216 7.22 -19.58 12.89
N ALA A 217 6.55 -20.55 12.29
CA ALA A 217 6.85 -21.97 12.48
C ALA A 217 8.26 -22.32 11.98
N TYR A 218 8.64 -21.85 10.78
CA TYR A 218 10.01 -22.03 10.27
C TYR A 218 11.05 -21.36 11.16
N ARG A 219 10.78 -20.16 11.68
CA ARG A 219 11.69 -19.49 12.62
C ARG A 219 11.90 -20.34 13.87
N THR A 220 10.83 -20.76 14.53
CA THR A 220 10.90 -21.54 15.78
C THR A 220 11.69 -22.84 15.60
N ASP A 221 11.44 -23.53 14.50
CA ASP A 221 12.12 -24.78 14.15
C ASP A 221 13.61 -24.56 13.85
N LEU A 222 13.95 -23.51 13.10
CA LEU A 222 15.34 -23.14 12.86
C LEU A 222 16.07 -22.69 14.13
N GLU A 223 15.40 -21.99 15.05
CA GLU A 223 15.98 -21.60 16.36
C GLU A 223 16.45 -22.84 17.12
N ALA A 224 15.56 -23.83 17.26
CA ALA A 224 15.88 -25.08 17.94
C ALA A 224 17.03 -25.85 17.28
N LEU A 225 17.12 -25.84 15.94
CA LEU A 225 18.19 -26.53 15.22
C LEU A 225 19.52 -25.79 15.31
N LEU A 226 19.52 -24.46 15.28
CA LEU A 226 20.73 -23.65 15.48
C LEU A 226 21.29 -23.84 16.88
N ASP A 227 20.43 -23.84 17.91
CA ASP A 227 20.85 -24.08 19.29
C ASP A 227 21.40 -25.50 19.45
N ARG A 228 20.76 -26.50 18.85
CA ARG A 228 21.28 -27.87 18.82
C ARG A 228 22.63 -27.96 18.12
N ALA A 229 22.83 -27.26 17.00
CA ALA A 229 24.10 -27.25 16.29
C ALA A 229 25.22 -26.66 17.14
N ARG A 230 24.97 -25.51 17.80
CA ARG A 230 25.92 -24.86 18.72
C ARG A 230 26.29 -25.78 19.88
N ASN A 231 25.31 -26.38 20.55
CA ASN A 231 25.56 -27.29 21.68
C ASN A 231 26.39 -28.52 21.31
N VAL A 232 26.29 -29.00 20.07
CA VAL A 232 27.13 -30.11 19.59
C VAL A 232 28.55 -29.63 19.31
N ILE A 233 28.70 -28.46 18.70
CA ILE A 233 30.00 -27.86 18.34
C ILE A 233 30.79 -27.45 19.59
N ASP A 234 30.15 -26.76 20.53
CA ASP A 234 30.78 -26.19 21.72
C ASP A 234 30.85 -27.19 22.90
N GLY A 235 30.08 -28.28 22.84
CA GLY A 235 29.81 -29.16 23.97
C GLY A 235 28.76 -28.57 24.93
N PRO A 236 28.24 -29.34 25.92
CA PRO A 236 27.41 -28.74 26.97
C PRO A 236 28.26 -27.70 27.70
N GLU A 237 27.74 -26.48 27.91
CA GLU A 237 28.40 -25.45 28.71
C GLU A 237 28.82 -26.06 30.06
N THR A 238 30.07 -26.46 30.19
CA THR A 238 30.71 -26.62 31.49
C THR A 238 31.02 -25.23 31.98
N GLU A 239 30.46 -24.88 33.14
CA GLU A 239 30.86 -23.69 33.89
C GLU A 239 32.39 -23.65 34.02
N GLU A 240 32.97 -22.50 33.64
CA GLU A 240 34.39 -22.12 33.67
C GLU A 240 35.24 -22.64 32.48
N MET A 241 35.90 -21.79 31.69
CA MET A 241 36.80 -20.73 32.11
C MET A 241 36.90 -19.65 31.02
N ASN A 242 36.68 -18.39 31.42
CA ASN A 242 36.86 -17.21 30.60
C ASN A 242 38.37 -17.01 30.37
N THR A 243 38.89 -17.43 29.22
CA THR A 243 40.22 -17.02 28.75
C THR A 243 40.06 -16.33 27.41
N ASN A 244 40.24 -15.01 27.46
CA ASN A 244 40.59 -14.18 26.32
C ASN A 244 41.53 -14.93 25.38
N ASP A 245 41.15 -15.06 24.11
CA ASP A 245 42.15 -14.92 23.07
C ASP A 245 41.61 -14.04 21.94
N ALA A 246 42.35 -12.95 21.76
CA ALA A 246 42.19 -12.04 20.65
C ALA A 246 42.69 -12.71 19.38
N SER A 247 42.07 -12.33 18.25
CA SER A 247 42.70 -12.07 16.93
C SER A 247 41.89 -12.68 15.80
N PHE A 248 41.10 -11.85 15.12
CA PHE A 248 41.00 -11.94 13.67
C PHE A 248 41.02 -10.53 13.09
N GLU A 249 42.21 -10.17 12.59
CA GLU A 249 42.46 -9.07 11.66
C GLU A 249 41.42 -9.10 10.54
N ARG A 250 40.62 -8.04 10.43
CA ARG A 250 39.92 -7.74 9.18
C ARG A 250 40.77 -6.79 8.38
N HIS A 251 41.40 -7.34 7.34
CA HIS A 251 41.94 -6.60 6.20
C HIS A 251 40.98 -5.51 5.75
N HIS A 252 41.38 -4.24 5.91
CA HIS A 252 40.73 -3.14 5.21
C HIS A 252 41.14 -3.21 3.74
N HIS A 253 40.18 -3.60 2.90
CA HIS A 253 40.32 -3.55 1.45
C HIS A 253 40.34 -2.08 0.99
N ASN A 254 41.45 -1.67 0.41
CA ASN A 254 41.64 -0.39 -0.26
C ASN A 254 40.58 -0.23 -1.38
N SER A 255 39.83 0.87 -1.36
CA SER A 255 39.13 1.34 -2.56
C SER A 255 39.76 2.66 -2.98
N ASN A 256 40.68 2.57 -3.94
CA ASN A 256 40.99 3.67 -4.83
C ASN A 256 39.74 3.93 -5.67
N LYS A 257 39.10 5.08 -5.51
CA LYS A 257 38.21 5.64 -6.53
C LYS A 257 38.95 6.80 -7.18
N GLU A 258 39.28 6.62 -8.44
CA GLU A 258 39.90 7.64 -9.28
C GLU A 258 38.97 8.81 -9.57
N SER A 259 39.64 9.95 -9.69
CA SER A 259 39.38 11.20 -10.40
C SER A 259 37.95 11.69 -10.61
N ILE A 260 37.68 12.83 -9.96
CA ILE A 260 36.73 13.83 -10.44
C ILE A 260 37.48 14.68 -11.48
N ASP A 261 37.12 14.51 -12.74
CA ASP A 261 37.49 15.43 -13.82
C ASP A 261 36.84 16.80 -13.57
N LEU A 262 37.68 17.82 -13.38
CA LEU A 262 37.28 19.22 -13.38
C LEU A 262 37.69 19.82 -14.74
N GLU A 263 36.71 20.08 -15.61
CA GLU A 263 36.91 20.90 -16.80
C GLU A 263 37.13 22.38 -16.40
N PRO A 264 38.17 23.06 -16.91
CA PRO A 264 38.24 24.52 -16.86
C PRO A 264 37.41 25.13 -17.99
N ALA A 265 36.36 25.87 -17.61
CA ALA A 265 35.58 26.69 -18.52
C ALA A 265 36.45 27.81 -19.13
N LEU A 266 36.53 27.81 -20.46
CA LEU A 266 37.10 28.85 -21.29
C LEU A 266 36.38 30.20 -21.07
N GLU A 267 37.13 31.21 -20.64
CA GLU A 267 36.73 32.61 -20.68
C GLU A 267 36.40 33.03 -22.12
N LYS A 268 35.13 33.42 -22.35
CA LYS A 268 34.73 34.17 -23.54
C LYS A 268 34.95 35.65 -23.27
N GLY A 269 35.91 36.23 -23.98
CA GLY A 269 35.97 37.68 -24.18
C GLY A 269 34.77 38.19 -24.98
N GLY A 270 34.38 39.43 -24.69
CA GLY A 270 33.47 40.21 -25.52
C GLY A 270 32.31 40.84 -24.75
N ALA A 271 32.58 41.98 -24.10
CA ALA A 271 31.54 42.97 -23.82
C ALA A 271 32.07 44.34 -24.23
N ALA A 272 31.70 44.74 -25.45
CA ALA A 272 31.68 46.13 -25.86
C ALA A 272 30.46 46.80 -25.21
N ALA A 273 30.66 47.95 -24.59
CA ALA A 273 29.60 48.89 -24.23
C ALA A 273 30.08 50.32 -24.55
N ALA A 274 29.29 51.00 -25.40
CA ALA A 274 29.26 52.45 -25.58
C ALA A 274 28.95 53.15 -24.22
N ALA A 275 29.18 54.44 -23.95
CA ALA A 275 29.23 55.69 -24.71
C ALA A 275 29.94 56.74 -23.77
N PRO A 276 30.03 58.07 -24.02
CA PRO A 276 29.31 58.94 -24.97
C PRO A 276 30.10 59.35 -26.23
#